data_AF-A0A7S3DT29-F1
#
_entry.id   AF-A0A7S3DT29-F1
#
_cell.length_a   1.000
_cell.length_b   1.000
_cell.length_c   1.000
_cell.angle_alpha   90.00
_cell.angle_beta   90.00
_cell.angle_gamma   90.00
#
_symmetry.space_group_name_H-M   'P 1'
#
loop_
_entity.id
_entity.type
_entity.pdbx_description
1 polymer ?
#
loop_
_entity_poly.entity_id
_entity_poly.type
_entity_poly.pdbx_seq_one_letter_code
_entity_poly.pdbx_strand_id
1 'polypeptide(L)'
;GEYSALCFADAISFADGVRITKARGEAMQAAADAVDTGMVSVIGLGKDKVAALCEMASEQSGESIQIANFLCNGNYAVSGATVACEKVGELAKPEFKARMTVKLAVAGAFHTGASSFWQRIQVFVAALVVDSFFLHWILFFVLALCLCMIFLFGLCFLTDFMSPAVSALEEVLGGVEIQKPRIPVISNVDAKAHSDPAAIKKLLATQVTSPVLWENTMDLMLSSGFEEAFELGPGKVTAGILRRFDKSAKCTNVEV
;
A
#
# COMPACT_ATOMS: atom_id res chain seq x y z
N GLY A 1 -0.61 -4.05 -5.16
CA GLY A 1 -0.78 -2.72 -5.73
C GLY A 1 0.27 -2.46 -6.79
N GLU A 2 1.34 -1.75 -6.43
CA GLU A 2 2.36 -1.28 -7.38
C GLU A 2 3.07 -2.41 -8.15
N TYR A 3 3.48 -3.50 -7.48
CA TYR A 3 4.07 -4.67 -8.15
C TYR A 3 3.16 -5.25 -9.24
N SER A 4 1.86 -5.30 -8.97
CA SER A 4 0.90 -5.80 -9.96
C SER A 4 0.67 -4.82 -11.11
N ALA A 5 0.74 -3.51 -10.84
CA ALA A 5 0.72 -2.50 -11.90
C ALA A 5 1.96 -2.64 -12.79
N LEU A 6 3.13 -2.93 -12.21
CA LEU A 6 4.35 -3.24 -12.97
C LEU A 6 4.23 -4.54 -13.77
N CYS A 7 3.65 -5.61 -13.22
CA CYS A 7 3.35 -6.82 -13.98
C CYS A 7 2.42 -6.52 -15.17
N PHE A 8 1.34 -5.79 -14.91
CA PHE A 8 0.38 -5.43 -15.95
C PHE A 8 1.03 -4.56 -17.02
N ALA A 9 1.93 -3.66 -16.63
CA ALA A 9 2.69 -2.79 -17.54
C ALA A 9 3.88 -3.50 -18.21
N ASP A 10 3.98 -4.82 -18.14
CA ASP A 10 5.06 -5.64 -18.71
C ASP A 10 6.47 -5.25 -18.23
N ALA A 11 6.55 -4.56 -17.08
CA ALA A 11 7.81 -4.11 -16.49
C ALA A 11 8.49 -5.22 -15.68
N ILE A 12 7.73 -6.16 -15.12
CA ILE A 12 8.23 -7.36 -14.45
C ILE A 12 7.38 -8.56 -14.88
N SER A 13 7.98 -9.76 -14.93
CA SER A 13 7.19 -10.96 -15.20
C SER A 13 6.25 -11.28 -14.03
N PHE A 14 5.16 -12.01 -14.29
CA PHE A 14 4.28 -12.49 -13.22
C PHE A 14 5.04 -13.32 -12.17
N ALA A 15 5.92 -14.21 -12.62
CA ALA A 15 6.74 -15.04 -11.76
C ALA A 15 7.68 -14.20 -10.87
N ASP A 16 8.28 -13.15 -11.41
CA ASP A 16 9.08 -12.19 -10.64
C ASP A 16 8.22 -11.41 -9.65
N GLY A 17 7.05 -10.94 -10.08
CA GLY A 17 6.10 -10.25 -9.21
C GLY A 17 5.72 -11.07 -7.98
N VAL A 18 5.45 -12.37 -8.16
CA VAL A 18 5.16 -13.30 -7.05
C VAL A 18 6.40 -13.50 -6.16
N ARG A 19 7.59 -13.70 -6.74
CA ARG A 19 8.83 -13.87 -5.96
C ARG A 19 9.14 -12.65 -5.10
N ILE A 20 9.06 -11.46 -5.69
CA ILE A 20 9.33 -10.20 -4.99
C ILE A 20 8.31 -9.97 -3.89
N THR A 21 7.00 -10.11 -4.19
CA THR A 21 5.94 -9.85 -3.21
C THR A 21 5.97 -10.85 -2.05
N LYS A 22 6.32 -12.11 -2.30
CA LYS A 22 6.57 -13.10 -1.25
C LYS A 22 7.72 -12.66 -0.34
N ALA A 23 8.89 -12.38 -0.92
CA ALA A 23 10.07 -11.97 -0.15
C ALA A 23 9.82 -10.70 0.66
N ARG A 24 9.18 -9.70 0.04
CA ARG A 24 8.73 -8.48 0.73
C ARG A 24 7.81 -8.81 1.91
N GLY A 25 6.81 -9.66 1.71
CA GLY A 25 5.86 -10.04 2.75
C GLY A 25 6.53 -10.75 3.92
N GLU A 26 7.39 -11.73 3.64
CA GLU A 26 8.15 -12.47 4.66
C GLU A 26 9.11 -11.54 5.44
N ALA A 27 9.83 -10.66 4.75
CA ALA A 27 10.77 -9.74 5.37
C ALA A 27 10.08 -8.69 6.25
N MET A 28 8.97 -8.10 5.77
CA MET A 28 8.20 -7.14 6.56
C MET A 28 7.49 -7.83 7.74
N GLN A 29 7.06 -9.09 7.58
CA GLN A 29 6.50 -9.87 8.68
C GLN A 29 7.54 -10.13 9.77
N ALA A 30 8.75 -10.55 9.40
CA ALA A 30 9.84 -10.75 10.36
C ALA A 30 10.21 -9.46 11.10
N ALA A 31 10.18 -8.31 10.41
CA ALA A 31 10.40 -7.00 11.03
C ALA A 31 9.29 -6.64 12.04
N ALA A 32 8.03 -6.92 11.73
CA ALA A 32 6.91 -6.67 12.64
C ALA A 32 6.85 -7.67 13.81
N ASP A 33 7.29 -8.92 13.62
CA ASP A 33 7.35 -9.89 14.72
C ASP A 33 8.45 -9.52 15.74
N ALA A 34 9.45 -8.74 15.33
CA ALA A 34 10.54 -8.28 16.19
C ALA A 34 10.14 -7.11 17.10
N VAL A 35 9.09 -6.35 16.77
CA VAL A 35 8.68 -5.15 17.51
C VAL A 35 7.16 -5.03 17.53
N ASP A 36 6.60 -4.81 18.72
CA ASP A 36 5.16 -4.59 18.89
C ASP A 36 4.71 -3.27 18.23
N THR A 37 4.12 -3.39 17.03
CA THR A 37 3.74 -2.27 16.19
C THR A 37 2.30 -2.38 15.71
N GLY A 38 1.70 -1.23 15.38
CA GLY A 38 0.32 -1.13 14.95
C GLY A 38 0.10 -0.07 13.88
N MET A 39 -1.14 -0.02 13.38
CA MET A 39 -1.59 1.00 12.44
C MET A 39 -3.02 1.45 12.77
N VAL A 40 -3.28 2.75 12.67
CA VAL A 40 -4.57 3.37 12.98
C VAL A 40 -4.98 4.29 11.84
N SER A 41 -6.19 4.14 11.32
CA SER A 41 -6.80 5.13 10.42
C SER A 41 -7.38 6.27 11.25
N VAL A 42 -6.98 7.50 10.93
CA VAL A 42 -7.45 8.75 11.53
C VAL A 42 -8.35 9.47 10.52
N ILE A 43 -9.62 9.63 10.88
CA ILE A 43 -10.66 10.13 9.98
C ILE A 43 -11.20 11.46 10.51
N GLY A 44 -11.37 12.43 9.60
CA GLY A 44 -11.94 13.75 9.87
C GLY A 44 -10.93 14.84 10.22
N LEU A 45 -9.63 14.57 10.10
CA LEU A 45 -8.55 15.54 10.31
C LEU A 45 -7.81 15.81 9.01
N GLY A 46 -7.29 17.03 8.83
CA GLY A 46 -6.32 17.35 7.77
C GLY A 46 -4.90 16.92 8.13
N LYS A 47 -4.01 16.77 7.13
CA LYS A 47 -2.65 16.24 7.29
C LYS A 47 -1.85 16.91 8.41
N ASP A 48 -1.90 18.24 8.53
CA ASP A 48 -1.09 18.98 9.51
C ASP A 48 -1.56 18.67 10.95
N LYS A 49 -2.87 18.47 11.14
CA LYS A 49 -3.42 18.04 12.42
C LYS A 49 -3.08 16.59 12.75
N VAL A 50 -3.02 15.72 11.74
CA VAL A 50 -2.59 14.32 11.94
C VAL A 50 -1.10 14.26 12.29
N ALA A 51 -0.28 15.10 11.67
CA ALA A 51 1.15 15.21 12.00
C ALA A 51 1.34 15.68 13.46
N ALA A 52 0.65 16.74 13.88
CA ALA A 52 0.69 17.22 15.27
C ALA A 52 0.14 16.18 16.28
N LEU A 53 -0.87 15.40 15.88
CA LEU A 53 -1.36 14.27 16.67
C LEU A 53 -0.31 13.17 16.83
N CYS A 54 0.45 12.84 15.77
CA CYS A 54 1.53 11.86 15.84
C CYS A 54 2.69 12.34 16.73
N GLU A 55 3.04 13.63 16.64
CA GLU A 55 4.07 14.25 17.49
C GLU A 55 3.66 14.16 18.96
N MET A 56 2.46 14.64 19.31
CA MET A 56 1.95 14.59 20.68
C MET A 56 1.81 13.14 21.20
N ALA A 57 1.37 12.21 20.35
CA ALA A 57 1.28 10.80 20.73
C ALA A 57 2.66 10.19 20.95
N SER A 58 3.66 10.58 20.15
CA SER A 58 5.05 10.12 20.34
C SER A 58 5.63 10.64 21.64
N GLU A 59 5.44 11.93 21.93
CA GLU A 59 5.91 12.55 23.18
C GLU A 59 5.27 11.91 24.43
N GLN A 60 3.95 11.66 24.40
CA GLN A 60 3.24 11.11 25.56
C GLN A 60 3.43 9.60 25.75
N SER A 61 3.74 8.87 24.68
CA SER A 61 4.01 7.42 24.77
C SER A 61 5.49 7.09 24.97
N GLY A 62 6.39 8.02 24.62
CA GLY A 62 7.83 7.78 24.56
C GLY A 62 8.27 6.95 23.35
N GLU A 63 7.36 6.64 22.43
CA GLU A 63 7.57 5.75 21.29
C GLU A 63 7.18 6.41 19.97
N SER A 64 7.83 6.01 18.88
CA SER A 64 7.61 6.64 17.57
C SER A 64 6.25 6.28 16.93
N ILE A 65 5.59 7.26 16.34
CA ILE A 65 4.47 7.08 15.40
C ILE A 65 4.46 8.18 14.34
N GLN A 66 4.11 7.82 13.11
CA GLN A 66 4.04 8.79 11.99
C GLN A 66 2.95 8.43 10.99
N ILE A 67 2.66 9.33 10.06
CA ILE A 67 1.76 9.04 8.93
C ILE A 67 2.45 8.04 8.00
N ALA A 68 1.82 6.89 7.80
CA ALA A 68 2.27 5.85 6.88
C ALA A 68 1.56 5.95 5.52
N ASN A 69 0.26 6.26 5.50
CA ASN A 69 -0.48 6.35 4.25
C ASN A 69 -1.26 7.67 4.18
N PHE A 70 -0.95 8.48 3.17
CA PHE A 70 -1.72 9.66 2.79
C PHE A 70 -2.84 9.22 1.86
N LEU A 71 -4.03 8.90 2.40
CA LEU A 71 -5.12 8.32 1.60
C LEU A 71 -5.97 9.39 0.92
N CYS A 72 -6.57 10.30 1.68
CA CYS A 72 -7.28 11.44 1.13
C CYS A 72 -7.40 12.53 2.18
N ASN A 73 -7.74 13.75 1.77
CA ASN A 73 -8.07 14.79 2.75
C ASN A 73 -9.18 14.30 3.70
N GLY A 74 -8.90 14.32 5.00
CA GLY A 74 -9.79 13.77 6.03
C GLY A 74 -9.64 12.27 6.32
N ASN A 75 -8.67 11.56 5.74
CA ASN A 75 -8.37 10.17 6.03
C ASN A 75 -6.88 9.85 5.84
N TYR A 76 -6.19 9.55 6.93
CA TYR A 76 -4.76 9.22 6.93
C TYR A 76 -4.54 7.98 7.78
N ALA A 77 -3.64 7.08 7.39
CA ALA A 77 -3.22 5.97 8.23
C ALA A 77 -1.90 6.33 8.91
N VAL A 78 -1.85 6.18 10.22
CA VAL A 78 -0.63 6.36 11.03
C VAL A 78 -0.15 5.01 11.53
N SER A 79 1.16 4.86 11.65
CA SER A 79 1.79 3.61 12.08
C SER A 79 3.02 3.87 12.94
N GLY A 80 3.25 2.99 13.91
CA GLY A 80 4.28 3.13 14.93
C GLY A 80 4.18 2.01 15.95
N ALA A 81 4.80 2.20 17.11
CA ALA A 81 4.66 1.28 18.24
C ALA A 81 3.19 1.16 18.67
N THR A 82 2.79 -0.01 19.18
CA THR A 82 1.40 -0.26 19.61
C THR A 82 0.95 0.74 20.68
N VAL A 83 1.80 1.06 21.65
CA VAL A 83 1.50 2.06 22.71
C VAL A 83 1.29 3.48 22.15
N ALA A 84 2.02 3.86 21.10
CA ALA A 84 1.85 5.15 20.43
C ALA A 84 0.55 5.17 19.60
N CYS A 85 0.20 4.05 18.96
CA CYS A 85 -1.08 3.86 18.27
C CYS A 85 -2.28 3.95 19.22
N GLU A 86 -2.16 3.42 20.43
CA GLU A 86 -3.17 3.57 21.49
C GLU A 86 -3.30 5.01 21.94
N LYS A 87 -2.17 5.70 22.12
CA LYS A 87 -2.14 7.13 22.43
C LYS A 87 -2.81 7.98 21.36
N VAL A 88 -2.61 7.66 20.07
CA VAL A 88 -3.36 8.30 18.97
C VAL A 88 -4.86 8.09 19.15
N GLY A 89 -5.30 6.88 19.48
CA GLY A 89 -6.71 6.57 19.73
C GLY A 89 -7.32 7.40 20.87
N GLU A 90 -6.56 7.60 21.94
CA GLU A 90 -6.95 8.40 23.10
C GLU A 90 -7.03 9.90 22.78
N LEU A 91 -6.04 10.46 22.05
CA LEU A 91 -5.91 11.90 21.82
C LEU A 91 -6.74 12.41 20.64
N ALA A 92 -6.97 11.59 19.61
CA ALA A 92 -7.51 12.04 18.32
C ALA A 92 -8.85 12.80 18.45
N LYS A 93 -9.79 12.28 19.26
CA LYS A 93 -11.11 12.88 19.44
C LYS A 93 -11.13 14.02 20.48
N PRO A 94 -10.63 13.85 21.72
CA PRO A 94 -10.71 14.91 22.73
C PRO A 94 -9.88 16.14 22.36
N GLU A 95 -8.65 15.95 21.88
CA GLU A 95 -7.71 17.06 21.62
C GLU A 95 -7.84 17.60 20.20
N PHE A 96 -7.85 16.72 19.20
CA PHE A 96 -7.78 17.14 17.79
C PHE A 96 -9.14 17.22 17.09
N LYS A 97 -10.20 16.73 17.73
CA LYS A 97 -11.58 16.67 17.19
C LYS A 97 -11.70 15.78 15.94
N ALA A 98 -10.93 14.69 15.88
CA ALA A 98 -11.11 13.66 14.87
C ALA A 98 -12.54 13.10 14.92
N ARG A 99 -13.08 12.75 13.76
CA ARG A 99 -14.40 12.12 13.67
C ARG A 99 -14.36 10.72 14.25
N MET A 100 -13.34 9.94 13.91
CA MET A 100 -13.12 8.60 14.41
C MET A 100 -11.68 8.15 14.20
N THR A 101 -11.27 7.17 14.97
CA THR A 101 -10.06 6.38 14.75
C THR A 101 -10.46 4.91 14.59
N VAL A 102 -9.78 4.18 13.71
CA VAL A 102 -10.02 2.75 13.47
C VAL A 102 -8.69 2.03 13.52
N LYS A 103 -8.50 1.13 14.49
CA LYS A 103 -7.35 0.21 14.50
C LYS A 103 -7.46 -0.67 13.26
N LEU A 104 -6.38 -0.73 12.47
CA LEU A 104 -6.34 -1.50 11.24
C LEU A 104 -5.74 -2.87 11.54
N ALA A 105 -6.31 -3.92 10.96
CA ALA A 105 -5.74 -5.25 11.03
C ALA A 105 -4.43 -5.24 10.21
N VAL A 106 -3.32 -5.28 10.93
CA VAL A 106 -1.96 -5.38 10.39
C VAL A 106 -1.47 -6.81 10.55
N ALA A 107 -0.74 -7.33 9.56
CA ALA A 107 -0.03 -8.59 9.76
C ALA A 107 1.09 -8.35 10.79
N GLY A 108 1.29 -9.22 11.79
CA GLY A 108 2.22 -9.00 12.91
C GLY A 108 1.63 -9.16 14.31
N ALA A 109 0.32 -8.97 14.48
CA ALA A 109 -0.37 -9.21 15.75
C ALA A 109 -1.33 -10.41 15.63
N PHE A 110 -0.79 -11.61 15.41
CA PHE A 110 -1.58 -12.86 15.38
C PHE A 110 -1.25 -13.77 16.57
N HIS A 111 -1.61 -13.34 17.79
CA HIS A 111 -1.86 -14.31 18.87
C HIS A 111 -3.32 -14.74 18.81
N THR A 112 -3.66 -15.62 17.86
CA THR A 112 -4.72 -16.66 17.94
C THR A 112 -4.82 -17.40 16.59
N GLY A 113 -4.35 -18.65 16.59
CA GLY A 113 -4.55 -19.73 15.60
C GLY A 113 -4.90 -19.38 14.14
N ALA A 114 -3.89 -19.23 13.28
CA ALA A 114 -4.08 -19.18 11.82
C ALA A 114 -2.97 -19.93 11.06
N SER A 115 -2.84 -21.23 11.30
CA SER A 115 -2.05 -22.14 10.45
C SER A 115 -2.67 -22.38 9.05
N SER A 116 -3.89 -21.87 8.79
CA SER A 116 -4.69 -22.23 7.61
C SER A 116 -4.69 -21.20 6.46
N PHE A 117 -4.18 -19.99 6.66
CA PHE A 117 -4.21 -18.92 5.65
C PHE A 117 -3.09 -19.08 4.60
N TRP A 118 -1.86 -19.36 5.04
CA TRP A 118 -0.71 -19.59 4.15
C TRP A 118 -0.87 -20.86 3.29
N GLN A 119 -1.52 -21.91 3.83
CA GLN A 119 -1.88 -23.11 3.06
C GLN A 119 -2.89 -22.82 1.93
N ARG A 120 -3.76 -21.81 2.09
CA ARG A 120 -4.76 -21.45 1.05
C ARG A 120 -4.15 -20.61 -0.08
N ILE A 121 -3.14 -19.78 0.20
CA ILE A 121 -2.42 -19.01 -0.83
C ILE A 121 -1.57 -19.93 -1.73
N GLN A 122 -0.94 -20.97 -1.18
CA GLN A 122 -0.17 -21.93 -2.00
C GLN A 122 -1.03 -22.69 -3.03
N VAL A 123 -2.31 -22.93 -2.73
CA VAL A 123 -3.24 -23.62 -3.64
C VAL A 123 -3.72 -22.69 -4.77
N PHE A 124 -3.83 -21.39 -4.53
CA PHE A 124 -4.35 -20.43 -5.52
C PHE A 124 -3.35 -20.12 -6.65
N VAL A 125 -2.04 -20.14 -6.34
CA VAL A 125 -0.98 -19.89 -7.33
C VAL A 125 -0.87 -21.01 -8.38
N ALA A 126 -1.41 -22.21 -8.10
CA ALA A 126 -1.36 -23.34 -9.03
C ALA A 126 -2.47 -23.32 -10.12
N ALA A 127 -3.51 -22.49 -9.99
CA ALA A 127 -4.72 -22.59 -10.82
C ALA A 127 -4.78 -21.63 -12.04
N LEU A 128 -3.85 -20.69 -12.17
CA LEU A 128 -3.93 -19.60 -13.18
C LEU A 128 -3.22 -19.92 -14.52
N VAL A 129 -3.07 -21.19 -14.89
CA VAL A 129 -2.50 -21.61 -16.19
C VAL A 129 -3.56 -22.27 -17.07
N VAL A 130 -4.64 -21.58 -17.42
CA VAL A 130 -5.40 -21.87 -18.66
C VAL A 130 -6.25 -20.64 -19.03
N ASP A 131 -5.84 -19.86 -20.01
CA ASP A 131 -6.54 -19.66 -21.30
C ASP A 131 -6.09 -18.37 -22.00
N SER A 132 -5.65 -18.53 -23.24
CA SER A 132 -5.04 -17.50 -24.09
C SER A 132 -5.98 -17.09 -25.20
N PHE A 133 -6.95 -16.21 -24.95
CA PHE A 133 -7.74 -15.57 -26.01
C PHE A 133 -8.36 -14.28 -25.49
N PHE A 134 -7.73 -13.12 -25.71
CA PHE A 134 -8.39 -11.80 -25.83
C PHE A 134 -7.31 -10.73 -26.09
N LEU A 135 -6.71 -10.77 -27.28
CA LEU A 135 -5.65 -9.85 -27.69
C LEU A 135 -6.05 -9.26 -29.04
N HIS A 136 -6.96 -8.26 -29.11
CA HIS A 136 -7.11 -7.40 -30.29
C HIS A 136 -7.99 -6.13 -30.11
N TRP A 137 -8.52 -5.87 -28.92
CA TRP A 137 -9.22 -4.61 -28.64
C TRP A 137 -8.76 -4.08 -27.29
N ILE A 138 -7.99 -2.99 -27.29
CA ILE A 138 -7.91 -1.92 -26.28
C ILE A 138 -6.68 -1.07 -26.67
N LEU A 139 -6.90 -0.20 -27.66
CA LEU A 139 -6.11 1.00 -27.90
C LEU A 139 -6.98 2.19 -27.44
N PHE A 140 -7.39 2.16 -26.17
CA PHE A 140 -8.10 3.22 -25.47
C PHE A 140 -7.60 3.20 -24.02
N PHE A 141 -7.25 4.37 -23.50
CA PHE A 141 -6.60 4.61 -22.21
C PHE A 141 -7.09 3.68 -21.08
N VAL A 142 -6.25 2.73 -20.64
CA VAL A 142 -6.49 1.91 -19.44
C VAL A 142 -5.55 2.37 -18.33
N LEU A 143 -6.05 3.26 -17.49
CA LEU A 143 -5.54 3.53 -16.16
C LEU A 143 -6.05 2.41 -15.24
N ALA A 144 -5.31 1.30 -15.20
CA ALA A 144 -5.59 0.19 -14.31
C ALA A 144 -5.08 0.54 -12.90
N LEU A 145 -6.01 0.81 -11.98
CA LEU A 145 -5.70 0.94 -10.57
C LEU A 145 -5.42 -0.44 -10.00
N CYS A 146 -4.12 -0.66 -9.81
CA CYS A 146 -3.48 -1.25 -8.64
C CYS A 146 -4.29 -2.27 -7.85
N LEU A 147 -3.81 -3.52 -7.88
CA LEU A 147 -4.30 -4.60 -7.04
C LEU A 147 -4.39 -4.21 -5.56
N CYS A 148 -5.57 -4.52 -5.02
CA CYS A 148 -5.96 -4.43 -3.63
C CYS A 148 -5.02 -5.27 -2.73
N MET A 149 -3.99 -4.62 -2.21
CA MET A 149 -3.22 -5.09 -1.02
C MET A 149 -2.89 -3.92 -0.08
N ILE A 150 -3.44 -2.72 -0.32
CA ILE A 150 -3.17 -1.52 0.50
C ILE A 150 -3.62 -1.73 1.96
N PHE A 151 -4.55 -2.65 2.22
CA PHE A 151 -5.06 -2.92 3.57
C PHE A 151 -4.70 -4.28 4.16
N LEU A 152 -4.15 -5.23 3.38
CA LEU A 152 -3.78 -6.54 3.91
C LEU A 152 -2.32 -6.62 4.40
N PHE A 153 -1.50 -5.63 4.05
CA PHE A 153 -0.11 -5.52 4.50
C PHE A 153 0.15 -4.15 5.10
N GLY A 154 -0.76 -3.70 5.98
CA GLY A 154 -0.40 -2.69 6.95
C GLY A 154 0.67 -3.31 7.82
N LEU A 155 1.90 -2.87 7.65
CA LEU A 155 3.06 -3.21 8.46
C LEU A 155 3.72 -1.86 8.73
N CYS A 156 4.34 -1.70 9.89
CA CYS A 156 4.83 -0.41 10.35
C CYS A 156 5.87 0.21 9.40
N PHE A 157 5.51 1.17 8.55
CA PHE A 157 6.42 1.83 7.59
C PHE A 157 7.42 2.81 8.25
N LEU A 158 7.68 2.67 9.55
CA LEU A 158 8.72 3.46 10.19
C LEU A 158 10.10 2.96 9.72
N THR A 159 10.95 3.89 9.30
CA THR A 159 12.29 3.62 8.76
C THR A 159 13.10 2.68 9.63
N ASP A 160 13.00 2.83 10.95
CA ASP A 160 13.87 2.11 11.89
C ASP A 160 13.43 0.65 12.07
N PHE A 161 12.11 0.39 12.07
CA PHE A 161 11.58 -0.97 12.23
C PHE A 161 11.67 -1.78 10.94
N MET A 162 11.48 -1.15 9.79
CA MET A 162 11.44 -1.84 8.49
C MET A 162 12.77 -1.87 7.76
N SER A 163 13.82 -1.20 8.26
CA SER A 163 15.15 -1.22 7.66
C SER A 163 15.67 -2.64 7.35
N PRO A 164 15.51 -3.66 8.23
CA PRO A 164 15.93 -5.02 7.91
C PRO A 164 15.21 -5.63 6.71
N ALA A 165 13.96 -5.23 6.45
CA ALA A 165 13.18 -5.72 5.32
C ALA A 165 13.63 -5.13 3.98
N VAL A 166 14.29 -3.97 3.99
CA VAL A 166 14.83 -3.33 2.79
C VAL A 166 15.94 -4.20 2.19
N SER A 167 16.91 -4.64 2.99
CA SER A 167 18.04 -5.44 2.49
C SER A 167 17.60 -6.77 1.88
N ALA A 168 16.64 -7.45 2.53
CA ALA A 168 16.06 -8.70 2.00
C ALA A 168 15.34 -8.48 0.66
N LEU A 169 14.64 -7.35 0.52
CA LEU A 169 13.98 -6.99 -0.74
C LEU A 169 14.97 -6.59 -1.82
N GLU A 170 16.02 -5.85 -1.50
CA GLU A 170 17.09 -5.45 -2.42
C GLU A 170 17.81 -6.66 -3.01
N GLU A 171 18.08 -7.69 -2.21
CA GLU A 171 18.68 -8.95 -2.69
C GLU A 171 17.83 -9.60 -3.78
N VAL A 172 16.52 -9.75 -3.53
CA VAL A 172 15.59 -10.35 -4.50
C VAL A 172 15.42 -9.48 -5.73
N LEU A 173 15.31 -8.16 -5.56
CA LEU A 173 15.26 -7.20 -6.67
C LEU A 173 16.54 -7.20 -7.51
N GLY A 174 17.70 -7.50 -6.90
CA GLY A 174 18.97 -7.65 -7.59
C GLY A 174 18.94 -8.75 -8.67
N GLY A 175 18.23 -9.84 -8.39
CA GLY A 175 18.04 -10.97 -9.30
C GLY A 175 16.88 -10.85 -10.29
N VAL A 176 16.12 -9.77 -10.26
CA VAL A 176 14.98 -9.54 -11.17
C VAL A 176 15.34 -8.54 -12.27
N GLU A 177 15.03 -8.89 -13.50
CA GLU A 177 15.10 -7.97 -14.63
C GLU A 177 13.84 -7.10 -14.66
N ILE A 178 14.03 -5.78 -14.59
CA ILE A 178 12.94 -4.81 -14.76
C ILE A 178 13.05 -4.23 -16.17
N GLN A 179 11.95 -4.29 -16.91
CA GLN A 179 11.80 -3.70 -18.23
C GLN A 179 11.18 -2.30 -18.12
N LYS A 180 11.35 -1.51 -19.19
CA LYS A 180 10.62 -0.24 -19.33
C LYS A 180 9.10 -0.55 -19.38
N PRO A 181 8.28 0.01 -18.48
CA PRO A 181 6.84 -0.19 -18.51
C PRO A 181 6.21 0.25 -19.83
N ARG A 182 5.32 -0.54 -20.42
CA ARG A 182 4.57 -0.16 -21.64
C ARG A 182 3.55 0.96 -21.40
N ILE A 183 3.15 1.15 -20.15
CA ILE A 183 2.26 2.21 -19.68
C ILE A 183 2.83 2.87 -18.43
N PRO A 184 2.52 4.15 -18.16
CA PRO A 184 2.96 4.82 -16.94
C PRO A 184 2.55 4.06 -15.68
N VAL A 185 3.50 3.84 -14.78
CA VAL A 185 3.24 3.34 -13.42
C VAL A 185 3.66 4.42 -12.44
N ILE A 186 2.72 4.84 -11.58
CA ILE A 186 2.97 5.85 -10.55
C ILE A 186 3.51 5.18 -9.30
N SER A 187 4.64 5.66 -8.81
CA SER A 187 5.27 5.17 -7.58
C SER A 187 4.53 5.69 -6.35
N ASN A 188 4.34 4.81 -5.36
CA ASN A 188 3.80 5.18 -4.05
C ASN A 188 4.72 6.14 -3.28
N VAL A 189 6.02 6.17 -3.60
CA VAL A 189 7.04 6.91 -2.84
C VAL A 189 7.05 8.40 -3.17
N ASP A 190 6.91 8.76 -4.45
CA ASP A 190 7.02 10.15 -4.92
C ASP A 190 5.82 10.64 -5.73
N ALA A 191 4.80 9.78 -5.90
CA ALA A 191 3.60 10.06 -6.68
C ALA A 191 3.89 10.51 -8.13
N LYS A 192 4.97 10.02 -8.73
CA LYS A 192 5.33 10.30 -10.13
C LYS A 192 5.33 9.03 -10.97
N ALA A 193 5.07 9.20 -12.26
CA ALA A 193 5.24 8.14 -13.24
C ALA A 193 6.73 7.91 -13.51
N HIS A 194 7.18 6.65 -13.45
CA HIS A 194 8.55 6.26 -13.76
C HIS A 194 8.59 5.32 -14.95
N SER A 195 9.64 5.45 -15.77
CA SER A 195 9.89 4.58 -16.92
C SER A 195 11.30 4.01 -16.97
N ASP A 196 12.22 4.54 -16.17
CA ASP A 196 13.58 4.03 -16.04
C ASP A 196 13.59 2.80 -15.11
N PRO A 197 14.00 1.61 -15.59
CA PRO A 197 14.05 0.41 -14.77
C PRO A 197 14.90 0.52 -13.51
N ALA A 198 16.02 1.27 -13.58
CA ALA A 198 16.89 1.45 -12.43
C ALA A 198 16.22 2.30 -11.34
N ALA A 199 15.57 3.41 -11.73
CA ALA A 199 14.76 4.21 -10.83
C ALA A 199 13.61 3.40 -10.20
N ILE A 200 12.88 2.62 -11.01
CA ILE A 200 11.78 1.75 -10.51
C ILE A 200 12.31 0.77 -9.46
N LYS A 201 13.43 0.07 -9.75
CA LYS A 201 14.03 -0.89 -8.81
C LYS A 201 14.35 -0.23 -7.46
N LYS A 202 14.98 0.95 -7.49
CA LYS A 202 15.33 1.71 -6.29
C LYS A 202 14.09 2.15 -5.51
N LEU A 203 13.04 2.61 -6.20
CA LEU A 203 11.79 3.05 -5.58
C LEU A 203 11.06 1.89 -4.91
N LEU A 204 11.03 0.71 -5.51
CA LEU A 204 10.42 -0.49 -4.93
C LEU A 204 11.06 -0.89 -3.60
N ALA A 205 12.40 -0.83 -3.51
CA ALA A 205 13.12 -1.06 -2.25
C ALA A 205 12.78 0.03 -1.21
N THR A 206 12.83 1.29 -1.62
CA THR A 206 12.57 2.47 -0.76
C THR A 206 11.13 2.51 -0.25
N GLN A 207 10.18 1.94 -0.99
CA GLN A 207 8.76 1.90 -0.65
C GLN A 207 8.48 1.22 0.70
N VAL A 208 9.32 0.29 1.14
CA VAL A 208 9.12 -0.45 2.40
C VAL A 208 9.25 0.45 3.63
N THR A 209 10.00 1.55 3.52
CA THR A 209 10.26 2.51 4.62
C THR A 209 9.73 3.91 4.31
N SER A 210 8.92 4.06 3.26
CA SER A 210 8.40 5.35 2.81
C SER A 210 6.89 5.40 2.95
N PRO A 211 6.31 6.57 3.25
CA PRO A 211 4.88 6.71 3.28
C PRO A 211 4.28 6.53 1.87
N VAL A 212 3.07 5.97 1.81
CA VAL A 212 2.30 5.83 0.57
C VAL A 212 1.59 7.15 0.25
N LEU A 213 1.98 7.80 -0.84
CA LEU A 213 1.44 9.08 -1.30
C LEU A 213 0.22 8.92 -2.22
N TRP A 214 -0.82 8.23 -1.73
CA TRP A 214 -2.03 7.97 -2.53
C TRP A 214 -2.82 9.25 -2.84
N GLU A 215 -2.89 10.18 -1.90
CA GLU A 215 -3.53 11.49 -2.08
C GLU A 215 -2.93 12.24 -3.28
N ASN A 216 -1.61 12.37 -3.31
CA ASN A 216 -0.89 12.98 -4.43
C ASN A 216 -1.06 12.20 -5.75
N THR A 217 -1.10 10.87 -5.66
CA THR A 217 -1.35 10.02 -6.82
C THR A 217 -2.74 10.31 -7.41
N MET A 218 -3.77 10.43 -6.58
CA MET A 218 -5.12 10.76 -7.04
C MET A 218 -5.23 12.17 -7.60
N ASP A 219 -4.57 13.16 -6.99
CA ASP A 219 -4.53 14.53 -7.52
C ASP A 219 -3.92 14.56 -8.94
N LEU A 220 -2.81 13.84 -9.16
CA LEU A 220 -2.19 13.69 -10.48
C LEU A 220 -3.14 13.01 -11.48
N MET A 221 -3.79 11.93 -11.07
CA MET A 221 -4.67 11.14 -11.93
C MET A 221 -5.92 11.95 -12.34
N LEU A 222 -6.57 12.59 -11.38
CA LEU A 222 -7.78 13.39 -11.63
C LEU A 222 -7.47 14.63 -12.48
N SER A 223 -6.34 15.30 -12.23
CA SER A 223 -5.89 16.41 -13.08
C SER A 223 -5.50 15.99 -14.49
N SER A 224 -5.13 14.72 -14.69
CA SER A 224 -4.86 14.13 -16.01
C SER A 224 -6.13 13.76 -16.77
N GLY A 225 -7.31 13.79 -16.14
CA GLY A 225 -8.61 13.67 -16.83
C GLY A 225 -9.00 12.27 -17.27
N PHE A 226 -8.82 11.25 -16.42
CA PHE A 226 -9.31 9.90 -16.74
C PHE A 226 -10.84 9.80 -16.66
N GLU A 227 -11.44 8.99 -17.53
CA GLU A 227 -12.92 8.87 -17.65
C GLU A 227 -13.51 7.74 -16.79
N GLU A 228 -12.78 6.63 -16.67
CA GLU A 228 -13.19 5.44 -15.93
C GLU A 228 -11.99 4.78 -15.26
N ALA A 229 -12.22 4.28 -14.05
CA ALA A 229 -11.26 3.50 -13.29
C ALA A 229 -11.68 2.02 -13.20
N PHE A 230 -10.69 1.14 -13.11
CA PHE A 230 -10.90 -0.27 -12.82
C PHE A 230 -10.10 -0.65 -11.57
N GLU A 231 -10.78 -1.13 -10.52
CA GLU A 231 -10.15 -1.73 -9.34
C GLU A 231 -10.09 -3.25 -9.53
N LEU A 232 -8.89 -3.78 -9.74
CA LEU A 232 -8.66 -5.20 -9.96
C LEU A 232 -8.36 -5.91 -8.63
N GLY A 233 -9.06 -7.01 -8.34
CA GLY A 233 -8.84 -7.83 -7.14
C GLY A 233 -9.96 -7.70 -6.08
N PRO A 234 -9.77 -8.34 -4.91
CA PRO A 234 -10.86 -8.52 -3.95
C PRO A 234 -11.25 -7.22 -3.25
N GLY A 235 -12.55 -7.00 -3.09
CA GLY A 235 -13.09 -5.86 -2.36
C GLY A 235 -13.10 -4.55 -3.16
N LYS A 236 -13.43 -3.45 -2.49
CA LYS A 236 -13.77 -2.16 -3.15
C LYS A 236 -13.14 -0.95 -2.45
N VAL A 237 -11.97 -1.15 -1.87
CA VAL A 237 -11.38 -0.18 -0.95
C VAL A 237 -10.85 1.03 -1.71
N THR A 238 -10.10 0.83 -2.79
CA THR A 238 -9.55 1.94 -3.57
C THR A 238 -10.63 2.67 -4.34
N ALA A 239 -11.66 1.99 -4.84
CA ALA A 239 -12.86 2.63 -5.37
C ALA A 239 -13.59 3.47 -4.30
N GLY A 240 -13.64 2.98 -3.06
CA GLY A 240 -14.20 3.71 -1.92
C GLY A 240 -13.43 4.99 -1.59
N ILE A 241 -12.09 4.93 -1.66
CA ILE A 241 -11.21 6.08 -1.45
C ILE A 241 -11.30 7.07 -2.61
N LEU A 242 -11.29 6.60 -3.87
CA LEU A 242 -11.47 7.45 -5.06
C LEU A 242 -12.75 8.29 -4.96
N ARG A 243 -13.86 7.69 -4.52
CA ARG A 243 -15.13 8.41 -4.29
C ARG A 243 -15.08 9.49 -3.20
N ARG A 244 -14.01 9.57 -2.41
CA ARG A 244 -13.75 10.68 -1.48
C ARG A 244 -13.18 11.90 -2.18
N PHE A 245 -12.43 11.71 -3.28
CA PHE A 245 -11.91 12.78 -4.12
C PHE A 245 -12.99 13.29 -5.08
N ASP A 246 -13.68 12.36 -5.75
CA ASP A 246 -14.74 12.68 -6.69
C ASP A 246 -15.88 11.66 -6.57
N LYS A 247 -17.04 12.13 -6.09
CA LYS A 247 -18.24 11.30 -5.93
C LYS A 247 -18.83 10.82 -7.27
N SER A 248 -18.50 11.50 -8.37
CA SER A 248 -18.96 11.17 -9.72
C SER A 248 -18.03 10.21 -10.46
N ALA A 249 -16.81 9.99 -9.94
CA ALA A 249 -15.83 9.12 -10.55
C ALA A 249 -16.38 7.70 -10.73
N LYS A 250 -16.35 7.22 -11.98
CA LYS A 250 -16.72 5.86 -12.34
C LYS A 250 -15.58 4.93 -11.98
N CYS A 251 -15.88 3.89 -11.18
CA CYS A 251 -14.91 2.86 -10.86
C CYS A 251 -15.58 1.49 -10.83
N THR A 252 -15.17 0.62 -11.75
CA THR A 252 -15.65 -0.75 -11.87
C THR A 252 -14.70 -1.67 -11.11
N ASN A 253 -15.24 -2.47 -10.18
CA ASN A 253 -14.44 -3.49 -9.50
C ASN A 253 -14.50 -4.80 -10.30
N VAL A 254 -13.33 -5.36 -10.57
CA VAL A 254 -13.18 -6.65 -11.26
C VAL A 254 -12.58 -7.63 -10.26
N GLU A 255 -13.44 -8.50 -9.73
CA GLU A 255 -13.02 -9.61 -8.86
C GLU A 255 -12.48 -10.76 -9.72
N VAL A 256 -11.34 -11.31 -9.32
CA VAL A 256 -10.62 -12.40 -10.00
C VAL A 256 -10.44 -13.56 -9.03
#